data_AF-A0A661KLN8-F1
#
_entry.id   AF-A0A661KLN8-F1
#
_cell.length_a   1.000
_cell.length_b   1.000
_cell.length_c   1.000
_cell.angle_alpha   90.00
_cell.angle_beta   90.00
_cell.angle_gamma   90.00
#
_symmetry.space_group_name_H-M   'P 1'
#
loop_
_entity.id
_entity.type
_entity.pdbx_description
1 polymer ?
#
loop_
_entity_poly.entity_id
_entity_poly.type
_entity_poly.pdbx_seq_one_letter_code
_entity_poly.pdbx_strand_id
1 'polypeptide(L)' 'MDKTLDLEKRRKIYHLIEKHPSLNLSSIAEMLNMSVQLVGYHTKSMEENALLTITKEEGGGIQEILCQGKDRVSGQKFF' A
#
# COMPACT_ATOMS: atom_id res chain seq x y z
N MET A 1 9.90 -15.29 -7.55
CA MET A 1 9.90 -13.82 -7.51
C MET A 1 11.08 -13.38 -6.68
N ASP A 2 11.87 -12.42 -7.17
CA ASP A 2 13.03 -11.89 -6.45
C ASP A 2 12.56 -11.13 -5.19
N LYS A 3 13.00 -11.57 -4.01
CA LYS A 3 12.54 -11.02 -2.72
C LYS A 3 12.92 -9.55 -2.54
N THR A 4 14.05 -9.13 -3.11
CA THR A 4 14.55 -7.75 -2.99
C THR A 4 13.65 -6.78 -3.73
N LEU A 5 13.29 -7.11 -4.98
CA LEU A 5 12.37 -6.29 -5.78
C LEU A 5 10.97 -6.17 -5.15
N ASP A 6 10.52 -7.20 -4.45
CA ASP A 6 9.22 -7.22 -3.76
C ASP A 6 9.18 -6.22 -2.57
N LEU A 7 10.28 -6.14 -1.82
CA LEU A 7 10.42 -5.19 -0.70
C LEU A 7 10.46 -3.74 -1.19
N GLU A 8 11.21 -3.46 -2.26
CA GLU A 8 11.27 -2.12 -2.84
C GLU A 8 9.91 -1.63 -3.34
N LYS A 9 9.14 -2.52 -3.98
CA LYS A 9 7.79 -2.20 -4.45
C LYS A 9 6.86 -1.87 -3.30
N ARG A 10 6.85 -2.67 -2.23
CA ARG A 10 6.04 -2.40 -1.03
C ARG A 10 6.40 -1.07 -0.38
N ARG A 11 7.69 -0.76 -0.26
CA ARG A 11 8.14 0.55 0.26
C ARG A 11 7.62 1.72 -0.59
N LYS A 12 7.68 1.61 -1.92
CA LYS A 12 7.17 2.65 -2.83
C LYS A 12 5.65 2.83 -2.69
N ILE A 13 4.90 1.74 -2.61
CA ILE A 13 3.44 1.76 -2.41
C ILE A 13 3.09 2.43 -1.08
N TYR A 14 3.73 2.00 0.01
CA TYR A 14 3.50 2.57 1.35
C TYR A 14 3.77 4.08 1.39
N HIS A 15 4.92 4.52 0.87
CA HIS A 15 5.28 5.93 0.85
C HIS A 15 4.31 6.80 0.04
N LEU A 16 3.76 6.24 -1.03
CA LEU A 16 2.78 6.94 -1.86
C LEU A 16 1.44 7.12 -1.13
N ILE A 17 0.98 6.07 -0.44
CA ILE A 17 -0.23 6.12 0.37
C ILE A 17 -0.05 7.09 1.56
N GLU A 18 1.11 7.08 2.21
CA GLU A 18 1.40 7.99 3.32
C GLU A 18 1.30 9.46 2.89
N LYS A 19 1.78 9.78 1.68
CA LYS A 19 1.69 11.13 1.11
C LYS A 19 0.29 11.49 0.60
N HIS A 20 -0.48 10.48 0.18
CA HIS A 20 -1.78 10.66 -0.47
C HIS A 20 -2.77 9.60 0.03
N PRO A 21 -3.34 9.76 1.24
CA PRO A 21 -4.17 8.75 1.89
C PRO A 21 -5.53 8.50 1.22
N SER A 22 -5.92 9.32 0.25
CA SER A 22 -7.18 9.16 -0.51
C SER A 22 -6.97 8.47 -1.86
N LEU A 23 -5.79 7.89 -2.12
CA LEU A 23 -5.55 7.16 -3.36
C LEU A 23 -6.18 5.77 -3.32
N ASN A 24 -6.80 5.40 -4.44
CA ASN A 24 -7.24 4.03 -4.68
C ASN A 24 -6.12 3.20 -5.35
N LEU A 25 -6.34 1.88 -5.44
CA LEU A 25 -5.38 0.94 -6.05
C LEU A 25 -5.02 1.30 -7.49
N SER A 26 -5.98 1.79 -8.29
CA SER A 26 -5.74 2.17 -9.68
C SER A 26 -4.80 3.37 -9.78
N SER A 27 -5.04 4.40 -8.97
CA SER A 27 -4.17 5.59 -8.95
C SER A 27 -2.76 5.27 -8.48
N ILE A 28 -2.60 4.38 -7.49
CA ILE A 28 -1.28 3.90 -7.05
C ILE A 28 -0.58 3.13 -8.18
N ALA A 29 -1.32 2.26 -8.87
CA ALA A 29 -0.79 1.48 -9.98
C ALA A 29 -0.32 2.37 -11.13
N GLU A 30 -1.10 3.39 -11.50
CA GLU A 30 -0.73 4.37 -12.53
C GLU A 30 0.50 5.18 -12.13
N MET A 31 0.53 5.72 -10.91
CA MET A 31 1.65 6.53 -10.41
C MET A 31 2.96 5.76 -10.30
N LEU A 32 2.90 4.47 -9.98
CA LEU A 32 4.08 3.61 -9.84
C LEU A 32 4.41 2.81 -11.12
N ASN A 33 3.63 2.98 -12.18
CA ASN A 33 3.71 2.21 -13.42
C ASN A 33 3.72 0.68 -13.15
N MET A 34 2.75 0.23 -12.34
CA MET A 34 2.55 -1.16 -11.95
C MET A 34 1.16 -1.63 -12.39
N SER A 35 0.93 -2.96 -12.41
CA SER A 35 -0.41 -3.48 -12.62
C SER A 35 -1.24 -3.38 -11.33
N VAL A 36 -2.54 -3.12 -11.46
CA VAL A 36 -3.49 -3.06 -10.32
C VAL A 36 -3.46 -4.37 -9.51
N GLN A 37 -3.31 -5.52 -10.18
CA GLN A 37 -3.18 -6.82 -9.52
C GLN A 37 -1.93 -6.93 -8.65
N LEU A 38 -0.78 -6.40 -9.11
CA LEU A 38 0.46 -6.42 -8.36
C LEU A 38 0.39 -5.48 -7.15
N VAL A 39 -0.19 -4.29 -7.32
CA VAL A 39 -0.43 -3.37 -6.20
C VAL A 39 -1.38 -4.02 -5.20
N GLY A 40 -2.48 -4.61 -5.65
CA GLY A 40 -3.44 -5.32 -4.81
C GLY A 40 -2.83 -6.48 -4.01
N TYR A 41 -1.91 -7.23 -4.62
CA TYR A 41 -1.16 -8.28 -3.92
C TYR A 41 -0.33 -7.71 -2.77
N HIS A 42 0.42 -6.64 -3.03
CA HIS A 42 1.25 -5.99 -2.02
C HIS A 42 0.43 -5.29 -0.93
N THR A 43 -0.63 -4.57 -1.29
CA THR A 43 -1.48 -3.87 -0.31
C THR A 43 -2.24 -4.84 0.57
N LYS A 44 -2.72 -5.96 0.03
CA LYS A 44 -3.33 -7.04 0.83
C LYS A 44 -2.32 -7.63 1.82
N SER A 45 -1.11 -7.94 1.36
CA SER A 45 -0.04 -8.41 2.26
C SER A 45 0.27 -7.39 3.36
N MET A 46 0.28 -6.10 3.05
CA MET A 46 0.52 -5.03 4.03
C MET A 46 -0.67 -4.84 5.00
N GLU A 47 -1.91 -4.99 4.54
CA GLU A 47 -3.12 -4.99 5.36
C GLU A 47 -3.10 -6.16 6.36
N GLU A 48 -2.77 -7.37 5.90
CA GLU A 48 -2.64 -8.56 6.77
C GLU A 48 -1.55 -8.40 7.85
N ASN A 49 -0.55 -7.56 7.60
CA ASN A 49 0.50 -7.21 8.56
C ASN A 49 0.19 -5.93 9.36
N ALA A 50 -1.05 -5.43 9.32
CA ALA A 50 -1.52 -4.23 10.01
C ALA A 50 -0.75 -2.93 9.66
N LEU A 51 -0.12 -2.87 8.48
CA LEU A 51 0.57 -1.67 7.98
C LEU A 51 -0.39 -0.70 7.28
N LEU A 52 -1.46 -1.23 6.68
CA LEU A 52 -2.47 -0.47 5.94
C LEU A 52 -3.87 -0.87 6.40
N THR A 53 -4.83 0.02 6.21
CA THR A 53 -6.26 -0.29 6.30
C THR A 53 -6.90 0.03 4.96
N ILE A 54 -7.58 -0.96 4.37
CA ILE A 54 -8.32 -0.79 3.13
C ILE A 54 -9.81 -0.78 3.47
N THR A 55 -10.45 0.36 3.32
CA THR A 55 -11.90 0.49 3.47
C THR A 55 -12.55 0.36 2.10
N LYS A 56 -13.56 -0.51 2.02
CA LYS A 56 -14.37 -0.71 0.82
C LYS A 56 -15.74 -0.12 1.08
N GLU A 57 -16.20 0.76 0.20
CA GLU A 57 -17.58 1.23 0.29
C GLU A 57 -18.55 0.11 -0.11
N GLU A 58 -19.65 -0.04 0.65
CA GLU A 58 -20.73 -0.97 0.30
C GLU A 58 -21.36 -0.55 -1.04
N GLY A 59 -21.07 -1.32 -2.09
CA GLY A 59 -21.43 -0.97 -3.47
C GLY A 59 -20.32 -1.23 -4.50
N GLY A 60 -19.10 -1.57 -4.05
CA GLY A 60 -18.05 -2.08 -4.93
C GLY A 60 -17.25 -1.00 -5.68
N GLY A 61 -17.46 0.28 -5.36
CA GLY A 61 -16.75 1.39 -5.96
C GLY A 61 -16.04 2.20 -4.89
N ILE A 62 -14.72 2.37 -5.07
CA ILE A 62 -13.78 3.14 -4.24
C ILE A 62 -13.23 2.33 -3.04
N GLN A 63 -11.90 2.17 -3.08
CA GLN A 63 -11.08 1.59 -2.02
C GLN A 63 -10.23 2.73 -1.48
N GLU A 64 -10.59 3.26 -0.31
CA GLU A 64 -9.72 4.20 0.38
C GLU A 64 -8.65 3.42 1.14
N ILE A 65 -7.40 3.85 1.05
CA ILE A 65 -6.27 3.16 1.66
C ILE A 65 -5.59 4.12 2.63
N LEU A 66 -5.72 3.82 3.92
CA LEU A 66 -5.11 4.61 4.98
C LEU A 66 -3.87 3.89 5.52
N CYS A 67 -2.76 4.61 5.65
CA CYS A 67 -1.62 4.10 6.42
C CYS A 67 -1.98 4.06 7.90
N GLN A 68 -1.80 2.90 8.54
CA GLN A 68 -1.84 2.83 9.99
C GLN A 68 -0.52 3.39 10.54
N GLY A 69 -0.55 4.64 10.95
CA GLY A 69 0.58 5.26 11.63
C GLY A 69 0.44 5.09 13.14
N LYS A 70 1.43 4.49 13.80
CA LYS A 70 1.79 4.94 15.15
C LYS A 70 3.29 5.14 15.25
N ASP A 71 3.59 6.41 15.51
CA ASP A 71 4.76 6.91 16.22
C ASP A 71 6.08 7.05 15.44
N ARG A 72 6.65 8.25 15.58
CA ARG A 72 8.01 8.59 15.19
C ARG A 72 9.00 7.79 16.04
N VAL A 73 9.26 6.53 15.72
CA VAL A 73 10.42 5.83 16.31
C VAL A 73 11.17 5.08 15.23
N SER A 74 12.20 5.78 14.74
CA SER A 74 13.56 5.26 14.60
C SER A 74 13.73 3.82 14.08
N GLY A 75 14.26 3.73 12.87
CA GLY A 75 15.11 2.61 12.47
C GLY A 75 14.36 1.37 11.99
N GLN A 76 14.29 1.22 10.67
CA GLN A 76 14.20 -0.06 9.93
C GLN A 76 13.67 -1.28 10.71
N LYS A 77 12.43 -1.69 10.41
CA LYS A 77 12.08 -3.08 10.03
C LYS A 77 10.58 -3.21 9.79
N PHE A 78 10.14 -2.96 8.56
CA PHE A 78 8.88 -3.53 8.05
C PHE A 78 9.00 -4.09 6.62
N PHE A 79 10.20 -3.99 6.02
CA PHE A 79 10.58 -4.57 4.74
C PHE A 79 12.06 -4.97 4.82
#